data_AF-A0A426ZFC4-F1
#
_entry.id   AF-A0A426ZFC4-F1
#
_cell.length_a   1.000
_cell.length_b   1.000
_cell.length_c   1.000
_cell.angle_alpha   90.00
_cell.angle_beta   90.00
_cell.angle_gamma   90.00
#
_symmetry.space_group_name_H-M   'P 1'
#
loop_
_entity.id
_entity.type
_entity.pdbx_description
1 polymer ?
#
loop_
_entity_poly.entity_id
_entity_poly.type
_entity_poly.pdbx_seq_one_letter_code
_entity_poly.pdbx_strand_id
1 'polypeptide(L)'
;MPGLGKEQVKVWAEHNTLIIKGEGDKEAGEEGEESVGRRYSSRIDLPPESYRMDQIRAEMKNGVLKVVVPKVKEEERKDVFQVKIE
;
A
#
# COMPACT_ATOMS: atom_id res chain seq x y z
N MET A 1 0.07 -3.48 -10.60
CA MET A 1 -0.60 -4.79 -10.44
C MET A 1 -1.22 -5.21 -11.77
N PRO A 2 -0.41 -5.48 -12.82
CA PRO A 2 -0.94 -5.82 -14.13
C PRO A 2 -1.79 -7.10 -14.10
N GLY A 3 -2.94 -7.07 -14.78
CA GLY A 3 -3.88 -8.20 -14.86
C GLY A 3 -4.74 -8.43 -13.62
N LEU A 4 -4.77 -7.48 -12.67
CA LEU A 4 -5.78 -7.46 -11.62
C LEU A 4 -6.75 -6.30 -11.83
N GLY A 5 -8.03 -6.53 -11.56
CA GLY A 5 -9.03 -5.49 -11.40
C GLY A 5 -8.98 -4.85 -10.01
N LYS A 6 -9.70 -3.74 -9.81
CA LYS A 6 -9.70 -2.98 -8.54
C LYS A 6 -10.33 -3.79 -7.39
N GLU A 7 -11.28 -4.64 -7.72
CA GLU A 7 -12.00 -5.53 -6.82
C GLU A 7 -11.14 -6.68 -6.30
N GLN A 8 -10.10 -7.05 -7.04
CA GLN A 8 -9.11 -8.07 -6.67
C GLN A 8 -7.97 -7.49 -5.80
N VAL A 9 -7.97 -6.18 -5.54
CA VAL A 9 -6.94 -5.49 -4.77
C VAL A 9 -7.53 -4.94 -3.46
N LYS A 10 -6.84 -5.21 -2.36
CA LYS A 10 -7.18 -4.71 -1.03
C LYS A 10 -6.01 -3.90 -0.46
N VAL A 11 -6.33 -2.72 0.06
CA VAL A 11 -5.38 -1.82 0.71
C VAL A 11 -5.95 -1.41 2.06
N TRP A 12 -5.21 -1.61 3.13
CA TRP A 12 -5.59 -1.19 4.48
C TRP A 12 -4.37 -0.88 5.33
N ALA A 13 -4.57 -0.19 6.44
CA ALA A 13 -3.53 0.05 7.44
C ALA A 13 -3.92 -0.63 8.76
N GLU A 14 -2.98 -1.35 9.37
CA GLU A 14 -3.13 -1.94 10.70
C GLU A 14 -1.79 -1.81 11.44
N HIS A 15 -1.78 -1.52 12.75
CA HIS A 15 -0.56 -1.45 13.56
C HIS A 15 0.60 -0.64 12.94
N ASN A 16 0.32 0.54 12.36
CA ASN A 16 1.28 1.40 11.67
C ASN A 16 1.88 0.79 10.38
N THR A 17 1.31 -0.30 9.86
CA THR A 17 1.72 -0.93 8.61
C THR A 17 0.65 -0.74 7.55
N LEU A 18 1.02 -0.16 6.41
CA LEU A 18 0.20 -0.18 5.19
C LEU A 18 0.38 -1.54 4.50
N ILE A 19 -0.73 -2.21 4.22
CA ILE A 19 -0.77 -3.53 3.60
C ILE A 19 -1.49 -3.43 2.27
N ILE A 20 -0.88 -4.02 1.25
CA ILE A 20 -1.41 -4.10 -0.11
C ILE A 20 -1.42 -5.57 -0.50
N LYS A 21 -2.59 -6.10 -0.82
CA LYS A 21 -2.74 -7.45 -1.38
C LYS A 21 -3.50 -7.38 -2.69
N GLY A 22 -3.07 -8.20 -3.65
CA GLY A 22 -3.79 -8.44 -4.89
C GLY A 22 -3.79 -9.92 -5.22
N GLU A 23 -4.95 -10.49 -5.48
CA GLU A 23 -5.11 -11.91 -5.80
C GLU A 23 -6.00 -12.04 -7.03
N GLY A 24 -5.43 -12.54 -8.12
CA GLY A 24 -6.17 -12.88 -9.33
C GLY A 24 -6.77 -14.26 -9.22
N ASP A 25 -7.86 -14.47 -9.94
CA ASP A 25 -8.51 -15.78 -10.04
C ASP A 25 -7.59 -16.80 -10.70
N LYS A 26 -7.75 -18.07 -10.32
CA LYS A 26 -7.11 -19.19 -11.03
C LYS A 26 -7.83 -19.37 -12.36
N GLU A 27 -7.12 -19.31 -13.48
CA GLU A 27 -7.70 -19.71 -14.76
C GLU A 27 -7.59 -21.23 -14.90
N ALA A 28 -8.67 -21.87 -15.36
CA ALA A 28 -8.61 -23.27 -15.78
C ALA A 28 -7.84 -23.32 -17.10
N GLY A 29 -6.62 -23.84 -17.07
CA GLY A 29 -5.85 -24.08 -18.31
C GLY A 29 -6.51 -25.18 -19.15
N GLU A 30 -6.32 -25.12 -20.47
CA GLU A 30 -6.46 -26.30 -21.31
C GLU A 30 -5.38 -27.31 -20.87
N GLU A 31 -5.80 -28.54 -20.58
CA GLU A 31 -4.93 -29.67 -20.17
C GLU A 31 -4.33 -29.62 -18.75
N GLY A 32 -5.18 -29.63 -17.71
CA GLY A 32 -4.84 -30.24 -16.41
C GLY A 32 -3.83 -29.52 -15.50
N GLU A 33 -3.23 -28.41 -15.94
CA GLU A 33 -2.43 -27.53 -15.08
C GLU A 33 -3.30 -26.44 -14.44
N GLU A 34 -3.50 -26.50 -13.12
CA GLU A 34 -4.07 -25.38 -12.36
C GLU A 34 -3.14 -24.16 -12.48
N SER A 35 -3.52 -23.16 -13.27
CA SER A 35 -2.75 -21.91 -13.31
C SER A 35 -2.89 -21.17 -11.97
N VAL A 36 -1.75 -20.82 -11.36
CA VAL A 36 -1.75 -20.01 -10.13
C VAL A 36 -2.06 -18.58 -10.53
N GLY A 37 -3.23 -18.08 -10.11
CA GLY A 37 -3.61 -16.69 -10.32
C GLY A 37 -2.55 -15.71 -9.78
N ARG A 38 -2.40 -14.56 -10.45
CA ARG A 38 -1.37 -13.55 -10.09
C ARG A 38 -1.55 -13.10 -8.65
N ARG A 39 -0.49 -13.20 -7.84
CA ARG A 39 -0.51 -12.78 -6.43
C ARG A 39 0.52 -11.70 -6.15
N TYR A 40 0.09 -10.64 -5.47
CA TYR A 40 0.93 -9.56 -4.98
C TYR A 40 0.68 -9.37 -3.48
N SER A 41 1.75 -9.16 -2.73
CA SER A 41 1.68 -8.83 -1.30
C SER A 41 2.80 -7.87 -0.96
N SER A 42 2.45 -6.75 -0.34
CA SER A 42 3.42 -5.76 0.17
C SER A 42 2.98 -5.25 1.53
N ARG A 43 3.95 -5.03 2.41
CA ARG A 43 3.79 -4.42 3.73
C ARG A 43 4.81 -3.30 3.85
N ILE A 44 4.36 -2.12 4.27
CA ILE A 44 5.19 -0.94 4.43
C ILE A 44 4.93 -0.37 5.81
N ASP A 45 5.95 -0.35 6.66
CA ASP A 45 5.84 0.27 7.97
C ASP A 45 5.95 1.79 7.84
N LEU A 46 4.96 2.47 8.43
CA LEU A 46 4.79 3.91 8.39
C LEU A 46 4.80 4.42 9.83
N PRO A 47 5.90 5.05 10.29
CA PRO A 47 5.94 5.67 11.61
C PRO A 47 4.78 6.66 11.77
N PRO A 48 3.87 6.46 12.75
CA PRO A 48 2.64 7.24 12.85
C PRO A 48 2.90 8.73 13.09
N GLU A 49 4.00 9.07 13.77
CA GLU A 49 4.42 10.47 13.97
C GLU A 49 4.82 11.18 12.67
N SER A 50 5.18 10.42 11.62
CA SER A 50 5.66 10.96 10.34
C SER A 50 4.56 11.09 9.29
N TYR A 51 3.42 10.40 9.44
CA TYR A 51 2.41 10.25 8.38
C TYR A 51 0.97 10.38 8.90
N ARG A 52 0.12 11.07 8.13
CA ARG A 52 -1.32 11.16 8.40
C ARG A 52 -2.04 9.91 7.89
N MET A 53 -2.06 8.86 8.72
CA MET A 53 -2.60 7.54 8.32
C MET A 53 -4.10 7.57 7.97
N ASP A 54 -4.86 8.47 8.59
CA ASP A 54 -6.29 8.71 8.34
C ASP A 54 -6.56 9.35 6.96
N GLN A 55 -5.53 9.90 6.31
CA GLN A 55 -5.63 10.61 5.03
C GLN A 55 -4.99 9.84 3.87
N ILE A 56 -4.72 8.54 4.06
CA ILE A 56 -4.23 7.67 2.98
C ILE A 56 -5.27 7.61 1.87
N ARG A 57 -4.80 7.76 0.62
CA ARG A 57 -5.64 7.65 -0.58
C ARG A 57 -5.04 6.63 -1.54
N ALA A 58 -5.89 5.87 -2.22
CA ALA A 58 -5.47 4.91 -3.22
C ALA A 58 -6.30 5.07 -4.50
N GLU A 59 -5.64 4.92 -5.64
CA GLU A 59 -6.24 4.96 -6.98
C GLU A 59 -5.67 3.79 -7.80
N MET A 60 -6.50 3.17 -8.62
CA MET A 60 -6.06 2.15 -9.57
C MET A 60 -6.38 2.59 -11.00
N LYS A 61 -5.36 2.64 -11.85
CA LYS A 61 -5.49 3.05 -13.26
C LYS A 61 -4.59 2.20 -14.13
N ASN A 62 -5.15 1.61 -15.19
CA ASN A 62 -4.41 0.79 -16.18
C ASN A 62 -3.53 -0.30 -15.54
N GLY A 63 -4.06 -1.01 -14.53
CA GLY A 63 -3.31 -2.04 -13.81
C GLY A 63 -2.20 -1.51 -12.91
N VAL A 64 -2.12 -0.20 -12.64
CA VAL A 64 -1.18 0.41 -11.69
C VAL A 64 -1.96 0.88 -10.46
N LEU A 65 -1.55 0.42 -9.27
CA LEU A 65 -2.07 0.92 -8.00
C LEU A 65 -1.16 2.06 -7.53
N LYS A 66 -1.72 3.24 -7.35
CA LYS A 66 -1.07 4.41 -6.77
C LYS A 66 -1.61 4.61 -5.35
N VAL A 67 -0.72 4.63 -4.37
CA VAL A 67 -1.07 4.94 -2.97
C VAL A 67 -0.35 6.21 -2.55
N VAL A 68 -1.08 7.15 -1.96
CA VAL A 68 -0.57 8.42 -1.45
C VAL A 68 -0.72 8.42 0.07
N VAL A 69 0.41 8.57 0.77
CA VAL A 69 0.48 8.67 2.22
C VAL A 69 0.99 10.07 2.59
N PRO A 70 0.12 10.99 3.05
CA PRO A 70 0.55 12.34 3.40
C PRO A 70 1.49 12.34 4.60
N LYS A 71 2.55 13.17 4.54
CA LYS A 71 3.45 13.39 5.68
C LYS A 71 2.86 14.40 6.65
N VAL A 72 3.16 14.23 7.94
CA VAL A 72 2.99 15.29 8.95
C VAL A 72 4.06 16.35 8.69
N LYS A 73 3.70 17.64 8.78
CA LYS A 73 4.70 18.71 8.63
C LYS A 73 5.68 18.66 9.79
N GLU A 74 6.93 19.01 9.55
CA GLU A 74 7.98 18.99 10.58
C GLU A 74 7.62 19.84 11.80
N GLU A 75 7.02 21.01 11.58
CA GLU A 75 6.52 21.92 12.63
C GLU A 75 5.42 21.32 13.52
N GLU A 76 4.71 20.29 13.05
CA GLU A 76 3.66 19.60 13.80
C GLU A 76 4.18 18.32 14.49
N ARG A 77 5.41 17.89 14.17
CA ARG A 77 5.99 16.66 14.71
C ARG A 77 6.56 16.90 16.10
N LYS A 78 6.16 16.04 17.05
CA LYS A 78 6.62 16.12 18.45
C LYS A 78 7.98 15.45 18.68
N ASP A 79 8.40 14.62 17.74
CA ASP A 79 9.64 13.85 17.79
C ASP A 79 10.81 14.52 17.05
N VAL A 80 10.61 15.75 16.56
CA VAL A 80 11.64 16.56 15.90
C VAL A 80 11.94 17.79 16.76
N PHE A 81 13.23 18.06 16.99
CA PHE A 81 13.69 19.23 17.73
C PHE A 81 14.82 19.92 16.98
N GLN A 82 14.79 21.25 16.97
CA GLN A 82 15.85 22.06 16.38
C GLN A 82 17.05 22.12 17.33
N VAL A 83 18.23 21.80 16.80
CA VAL A 83 19.49 21.92 17.53
C VAL A 83 20.15 23.24 17.14
N LYS A 84 20.47 24.08 18.12
CA LYS A 84 21.24 25.32 17.89
C LYS A 84 22.70 24.97 17.63
N ILE A 85 23.29 25.63 16.63
CA ILE A 85 24.73 25.56 16.35
C ILE A 85 25.40 26.68 17.17
N GLU A 86 26.49 26.34 17.87
CA GLU A 86 27.37 27.29 18.57
C GLU A 86 28.54 27.75 17.69
#